data_AF-A0A410WQ10-F1
#
_entry.id   AF-A0A410WQ10-F1
#
_cell.length_a   1.000
_cell.length_b   1.000
_cell.length_c   1.000
_cell.angle_alpha   90.00
_cell.angle_beta   90.00
_cell.angle_gamma   90.00
#
_symmetry.space_group_name_H-M   'P 1'
#
loop_
_entity.id
_entity.type
_entity.pdbx_description
1 polymer ?
#
loop_
_entity_poly.entity_id
_entity_poly.type
_entity_poly.pdbx_seq_one_letter_code
_entity_poly.pdbx_strand_id
1 'polypeptide(L)'
;MRIIKRTILLVISLLFLFIGSIIVFMNLRAEKLENEVRSYLTSKGYEEHQIQKIDGKISIQPVYQVVVIFTDEPNVTYCYGSKKYYSILPSKGEDKVFQLSVTRFIDQNYEYKHIEPNVKEQLK
;
A
#
# COMPACT_ATOMS: atom_id res chain seq x y z
N MET A 1 39.15 -19.11 23.58
CA MET A 1 37.70 -18.98 23.90
C MET A 1 37.20 -17.53 24.03
N ARG A 2 37.89 -16.60 24.71
CA ARG A 2 37.44 -15.19 24.85
C ARG A 2 37.35 -14.39 23.53
N ILE A 3 38.31 -14.60 22.63
CA ILE A 3 38.35 -13.90 21.32
C ILE A 3 37.20 -14.36 20.43
N ILE A 4 36.97 -15.68 20.33
CA ILE A 4 35.84 -16.27 19.58
C ILE A 4 34.50 -15.73 20.09
N LYS A 5 34.31 -15.64 21.42
CA LYS A 5 33.09 -15.05 22.01
C LYS A 5 32.90 -13.57 21.64
N ARG A 6 33.97 -12.78 21.59
CA ARG A 6 33.93 -11.37 21.16
C ARG A 6 33.60 -11.23 19.67
N THR A 7 34.20 -12.06 18.82
CA THR A 7 33.92 -12.05 17.38
C THR A 7 32.47 -12.46 17.09
N ILE A 8 31.95 -13.49 17.78
CA ILE A 8 30.54 -13.91 17.65
C ILE A 8 29.59 -12.77 18.05
N LEU A 9 29.89 -12.06 19.15
CA LEU A 9 29.05 -10.95 19.63
C LEU A 9 29.04 -9.78 18.64
N LEU A 10 30.18 -9.48 18.01
CA LEU A 10 30.27 -8.47 16.94
C LEU A 10 29.47 -8.88 15.70
N VAL A 11 29.56 -10.14 15.27
CA VAL A 11 28.80 -10.65 14.11
C VAL A 11 27.29 -10.59 14.38
N ILE A 12 26.85 -10.98 15.58
CA ILE A 12 25.44 -10.89 15.98
C ILE A 12 24.98 -9.43 16.00
N SER A 13 25.77 -8.53 16.57
CA SER A 13 25.47 -7.10 16.59
C SER A 13 25.35 -6.52 15.18
N LEU A 14 26.23 -6.93 14.25
CA LEU A 14 26.18 -6.49 12.87
C LEU A 14 24.94 -7.03 12.14
N LEU A 15 24.56 -8.28 12.42
CA LEU A 15 23.35 -8.88 11.88
C LEU A 15 22.10 -8.12 12.34
N PHE A 16 22.03 -7.74 13.62
CA PHE A 16 20.92 -6.92 14.13
C PHE A 16 20.86 -5.54 13.47
N LEU A 17 22.01 -4.88 13.26
CA LEU A 17 22.06 -3.60 12.55
C LEU A 17 21.59 -3.74 11.10
N PHE A 18 21.96 -4.84 10.43
CA PHE A 18 21.56 -5.11 9.05
C PHE A 18 20.04 -5.36 8.94
N ILE A 19 19.46 -6.14 9.85
CA ILE A 19 18.00 -6.37 9.88
C ILE A 19 17.27 -5.06 10.21
N GLY A 20 17.78 -4.30 11.18
CA GLY A 20 17.21 -3.00 11.55
C GLY A 20 17.19 -2.01 10.39
N SER A 21 18.27 -1.93 9.60
CA SER A 21 18.34 -1.01 8.46
C SER A 21 17.34 -1.37 7.36
N ILE A 22 17.12 -2.67 7.11
CA ILE A 22 16.10 -3.13 6.14
C ILE A 22 14.70 -2.69 6.59
N ILE A 23 14.36 -2.90 7.86
CA ILE A 23 13.03 -2.53 8.39
C ILE A 23 12.82 -1.02 8.27
N VAL A 24 13.80 -0.21 8.67
CA VAL A 24 13.73 1.26 8.54
C VAL A 24 13.55 1.67 7.07
N PHE A 25 14.32 1.08 6.15
CA PHE A 25 14.20 1.37 4.73
C PHE A 25 12.81 1.05 4.16
N MET A 26 12.20 -0.06 4.59
CA MET A 26 10.86 -0.45 4.17
C MET A 26 9.80 0.54 4.67
N ASN A 27 9.88 0.95 5.94
CA ASN A 27 8.94 1.93 6.51
C ASN A 27 9.05 3.29 5.80
N LEU A 28 10.26 3.79 5.56
CA LEU A 28 10.48 5.06 4.85
C LEU A 28 9.87 5.03 3.43
N ARG A 29 9.93 3.88 2.75
CA ARG A 29 9.28 3.75 1.43
C ARG A 29 7.76 3.74 1.51
N ALA A 30 7.18 3.09 2.52
CA ALA A 30 5.74 3.08 2.74
C ALA A 30 5.21 4.49 3.06
N GLU A 31 5.87 5.21 3.98
CA GLU A 31 5.55 6.59 4.33
C GLU A 31 5.69 7.54 3.14
N LYS A 32 6.76 7.37 2.34
CA LYS A 32 6.94 8.16 1.12
C LYS A 32 5.75 7.96 0.17
N LEU A 33 5.34 6.72 -0.08
CA LEU A 33 4.21 6.42 -0.95
C LEU A 33 2.89 6.99 -0.39
N GLU A 34 2.71 6.93 0.94
CA GLU A 34 1.54 7.52 1.59
C GLU A 34 1.45 9.04 1.35
N ASN A 35 2.56 9.76 1.57
CA ASN A 35 2.64 11.20 1.34
C ASN A 35 2.41 11.58 -0.13
N GLU A 36 2.93 10.75 -1.04
CA GLU A 36 2.72 10.90 -2.47
C GLU A 36 1.25 10.72 -2.86
N VAL A 37 0.57 9.69 -2.33
CA VAL A 37 -0.87 9.44 -2.56
C VAL A 37 -1.72 10.55 -1.95
N ARG A 38 -1.38 11.02 -0.74
CA ARG A 38 -2.03 12.17 -0.09
C ARG A 38 -1.96 13.40 -1.00
N SER A 39 -0.76 13.74 -1.47
CA SER A 39 -0.53 14.86 -2.37
C SER A 39 -1.31 14.73 -3.69
N TYR A 40 -1.39 13.51 -4.24
CA TYR A 40 -2.18 13.22 -5.43
C TYR A 40 -3.68 13.48 -5.17
N LEU A 41 -4.24 12.97 -4.07
CA LEU A 41 -5.65 13.16 -3.72
C LEU A 41 -5.97 14.64 -3.50
N THR A 42 -5.11 15.38 -2.80
CA THR A 42 -5.24 16.83 -2.67
C THR A 42 -5.22 17.53 -4.02
N SER A 43 -4.32 17.14 -4.93
CA SER A 43 -4.26 17.70 -6.30
C SER A 43 -5.52 17.39 -7.13
N LYS A 44 -6.27 16.35 -6.77
CA LYS A 44 -7.57 16.00 -7.37
C LYS A 44 -8.76 16.73 -6.71
N GLY A 45 -8.50 17.56 -5.70
CA GLY A 45 -9.52 18.33 -4.99
C GLY A 45 -10.17 17.60 -3.82
N TYR A 46 -9.62 16.47 -3.36
CA TYR A 46 -10.09 15.82 -2.14
C TYR A 46 -9.52 16.54 -0.92
N GLU A 47 -10.40 16.89 0.01
CA GLU A 47 -10.04 17.44 1.31
C GLU A 47 -9.80 16.33 2.35
N GLU A 48 -8.97 16.59 3.35
CA GLU A 48 -8.63 15.61 4.40
C GLU A 48 -9.88 15.07 5.13
N HIS A 49 -10.93 15.88 5.31
CA HIS A 49 -12.17 15.45 5.96
C HIS A 49 -12.98 14.43 5.13
N GLN A 50 -12.71 14.34 3.83
CA GLN A 50 -13.34 13.38 2.92
C GLN A 50 -12.59 12.04 2.90
N ILE A 51 -11.41 11.98 3.53
CA ILE A 51 -10.59 10.78 3.61
C ILE A 51 -10.70 10.23 5.03
N GLN A 52 -11.38 9.11 5.18
CA GLN A 52 -11.50 8.43 6.48
C GLN A 52 -10.16 7.79 6.88
N LYS A 53 -9.44 7.22 5.91
CA LYS A 53 -8.17 6.53 6.15
C LYS A 53 -7.24 6.63 4.94
N ILE A 54 -5.96 6.86 5.21
CA ILE A 54 -4.84 6.71 4.28
C ILE A 54 -3.71 6.00 5.03
N ASP A 55 -3.23 4.86 4.52
CA ASP A 55 -2.33 3.99 5.28
C ASP A 55 -1.37 3.25 4.34
N GLY A 56 -0.07 3.54 4.46
CA GLY A 56 1.00 2.86 3.74
C GLY A 56 1.26 1.46 4.29
N LYS A 57 1.02 0.43 3.48
CA LYS A 57 1.22 -0.98 3.84
C LYS A 57 2.30 -1.64 3.00
N ILE A 58 3.07 -2.51 3.67
CA ILE A 58 3.97 -3.47 3.03
C ILE A 58 3.15 -4.72 2.71
N SER A 59 3.14 -5.14 1.44
CA SER A 59 2.42 -6.32 0.97
C SER A 59 3.33 -7.23 0.15
N ILE A 60 2.86 -8.45 -0.17
CA ILE A 60 3.65 -9.40 -0.98
C ILE A 60 3.80 -8.88 -2.42
N GLN A 61 2.70 -8.37 -3.00
CA GLN A 61 2.67 -7.74 -4.32
C GLN A 61 1.46 -6.75 -4.31
N PRO A 62 1.63 -5.46 -4.70
CA PRO A 62 2.91 -4.79 -4.88
C PRO A 62 3.66 -4.79 -3.54
N VAL A 63 4.98 -4.63 -3.54
CA VAL A 63 5.73 -4.66 -2.26
C VAL A 63 5.29 -3.54 -1.31
N TYR A 64 4.88 -2.41 -1.89
CA TYR A 64 4.38 -1.24 -1.17
C TYR A 64 3.06 -0.80 -1.82
N GLN A 65 2.02 -0.60 -1.00
CA GLN A 65 0.74 -0.07 -1.42
C GLN A 65 0.18 0.89 -0.39
N VAL A 66 -0.64 1.84 -0.80
CA VAL A 66 -1.38 2.73 0.12
C VAL A 66 -2.85 2.40 0.03
N VAL A 67 -3.46 2.17 1.18
CA VAL A 67 -4.88 1.90 1.30
C VAL A 67 -5.60 3.19 1.66
N VAL A 68 -6.60 3.56 0.86
CA VAL A 68 -7.43 4.74 1.07
C VAL A 68 -8.89 4.34 1.23
N ILE A 69 -9.54 4.87 2.25
CA ILE A 69 -10.99 4.76 2.47
C ILE A 69 -11.54 6.18 2.55
N PHE A 70 -12.56 6.47 1.75
CA PHE A 70 -13.23 7.78 1.75
C PHE A 70 -14.43 7.77 2.70
N THR A 71 -14.73 8.94 3.28
CA THR A 71 -15.81 9.10 4.27
C THR A 71 -17.20 8.83 3.69
N ASP A 72 -17.41 9.14 2.41
CA ASP A 72 -18.67 8.92 1.70
C ASP A 72 -18.84 7.48 1.17
N GLU A 73 -17.73 6.73 1.08
CA GLU A 73 -17.69 5.35 0.64
C GLU A 73 -16.92 4.47 1.64
N PRO A 74 -17.36 4.37 2.91
CA PRO A 74 -16.58 3.70 3.96
C PRO A 74 -16.42 2.18 3.72
N ASN A 75 -17.25 1.61 2.86
CA ASN A 75 -17.21 0.20 2.49
C ASN A 75 -16.27 -0.07 1.29
N VAL A 76 -15.71 0.96 0.66
CA VAL A 76 -14.85 0.83 -0.52
C VAL A 76 -13.41 1.13 -0.15
N THR A 77 -12.54 0.14 -0.38
CA THR A 77 -11.11 0.24 -0.11
C THR A 77 -10.34 0.41 -1.41
N TYR A 78 -9.69 1.56 -1.61
CA TYR A 78 -8.86 1.87 -2.77
C TYR A 78 -7.38 1.57 -2.49
N CYS A 79 -6.72 0.79 -3.35
CA CYS A 79 -5.30 0.44 -3.19
C CYS A 79 -4.41 1.13 -4.24
N TYR A 80 -3.50 2.01 -3.82
CA TYR A 80 -2.59 2.76 -4.71
C TYR A 80 -1.17 2.18 -4.72
N GLY A 81 -0.54 2.11 -5.90
CA GLY A 81 0.84 1.61 -6.08
C GLY A 81 1.83 2.63 -6.68
N SER A 82 3.13 2.40 -6.43
CA SER A 82 4.25 3.32 -6.72
C SER A 82 4.53 3.65 -8.20
N LYS A 83 3.97 2.93 -9.20
CA LYS A 83 4.38 3.17 -10.60
C LYS A 83 3.66 4.32 -11.34
N LYS A 84 2.55 4.90 -10.81
CA LYS A 84 1.98 6.22 -11.22
C LYS A 84 0.66 6.65 -10.51
N TYR A 85 0.40 6.18 -9.29
CA TYR A 85 -0.84 6.39 -8.50
C TYR A 85 -2.12 6.04 -9.24
N TYR A 86 -2.27 4.75 -9.45
CA TYR A 86 -3.51 4.16 -9.87
C TYR A 86 -4.09 3.36 -8.72
N SER A 87 -5.39 3.48 -8.49
CA SER A 87 -6.16 2.54 -7.69
C SER A 87 -6.24 1.24 -8.46
N ILE A 88 -5.49 0.25 -7.99
CA ILE A 88 -5.35 -1.02 -8.66
C ILE A 88 -6.70 -1.76 -8.58
N LEU A 89 -7.38 -1.70 -7.42
CA LEU A 89 -8.64 -2.37 -7.16
C LEU A 89 -9.41 -1.65 -6.04
N PRO A 90 -10.66 -1.20 -6.28
CA PRO A 90 -11.60 -0.90 -5.22
C PRO A 90 -12.26 -2.20 -4.73
N SER A 91 -12.12 -2.52 -3.43
CA SER A 91 -12.81 -3.67 -2.81
C SER A 91 -14.01 -3.19 -2.00
N LYS A 92 -15.21 -3.72 -2.29
CA LYS A 92 -16.44 -3.43 -1.56
C LYS A 92 -16.64 -4.48 -0.48
N GLY A 93 -16.36 -4.10 0.78
CA GLY A 93 -16.68 -4.88 1.98
C GLY A 93 -16.26 -6.35 1.94
N GLU A 94 -14.99 -6.63 2.23
CA GLU A 94 -14.46 -7.81 2.95
C GLU A 94 -12.92 -7.73 2.95
N ASP A 95 -12.28 -8.16 4.05
CA ASP A 95 -10.82 -8.13 4.31
C ASP A 95 -9.96 -9.02 3.39
N LYS A 96 -10.23 -9.09 2.09
CA LYS A 96 -9.51 -9.94 1.14
C LYS A 96 -8.69 -9.09 0.16
N VAL A 97 -7.59 -8.57 0.69
CA VAL A 97 -6.46 -8.10 -0.12
C VAL A 97 -5.71 -9.33 -0.61
N PHE A 98 -5.95 -9.82 -1.84
CA PHE A 98 -4.94 -10.61 -2.56
C PHE A 98 -5.09 -10.49 -4.08
N GLN A 99 -3.97 -10.11 -4.70
CA GLN A 99 -3.79 -9.94 -6.14
C GLN A 99 -3.93 -11.25 -6.93
N LEU A 100 -4.19 -11.09 -8.23
CA LEU A 100 -4.25 -12.10 -9.32
C LEU A 100 -5.54 -12.89 -9.55
N SER A 101 -6.60 -12.74 -8.75
CA SER A 101 -7.90 -13.39 -9.04
C SER A 101 -9.13 -12.47 -8.93
N VAL A 102 -8.91 -11.15 -8.87
CA VAL A 102 -9.91 -10.16 -8.41
C VAL A 102 -10.83 -9.61 -9.50
N THR A 103 -10.63 -9.93 -10.78
CA THR A 103 -11.63 -9.60 -11.82
C THR A 103 -13.01 -10.19 -11.53
N ARG A 104 -13.12 -11.21 -10.67
CA ARG A 104 -14.39 -11.82 -10.25
C ARG A 104 -15.14 -11.08 -9.13
N PHE A 105 -14.55 -10.10 -8.45
CA PHE A 105 -15.14 -9.45 -7.27
C PHE A 105 -15.42 -7.95 -7.47
N ILE A 106 -15.17 -7.42 -8.66
CA ILE A 106 -15.51 -6.05 -8.99
C ILE A 106 -16.99 -6.01 -9.36
N ASP A 107 -17.75 -5.22 -8.62
CA ASP A 107 -19.16 -4.97 -8.90
C ASP A 107 -19.25 -4.10 -10.15
N GLN A 108 -19.55 -4.71 -11.30
CA GLN A 108 -19.63 -4.01 -12.59
C GLN A 108 -20.73 -2.93 -12.62
N ASN A 109 -21.66 -2.96 -11.66
CA ASN A 109 -22.72 -1.96 -11.54
C ASN A 109 -22.33 -0.78 -10.62
N TYR A 110 -21.14 -0.79 -10.03
CA TYR A 110 -20.67 0.29 -9.16
C TYR A 110 -19.74 1.24 -9.91
N GLU A 111 -20.00 2.54 -9.80
CA GLU A 111 -19.15 3.58 -10.39
C GLU A 111 -18.05 3.98 -9.41
N TYR A 112 -16.85 3.44 -9.61
CA TYR A 112 -15.71 3.71 -8.75
C TYR A 112 -14.98 4.99 -9.16
N LYS A 113 -14.58 5.80 -8.17
CA LYS A 113 -13.94 7.13 -8.38
C LYS A 113 -12.61 7.06 -9.11
N HIS A 114 -11.87 5.99 -8.89
CA HIS A 114 -10.56 5.78 -9.48
C HIS A 114 -10.48 4.34 -9.97
N ILE A 115 -10.44 4.15 -11.29
CA ILE A 115 -10.12 2.89 -11.96
C ILE A 115 -9.20 3.22 -13.13
N GLU A 116 -8.16 2.42 -13.36
CA GLU A 116 -7.32 2.60 -14.55
C GLU A 116 -8.12 2.35 -15.84
N PRO A 117 -7.91 3.10 -16.93
CA PRO A 117 -8.58 2.87 -18.21
C PRO A 117 -8.40 1.43 -18.74
N ASN A 118 -7.20 0.88 -18.60
CA ASN A 118 -6.86 -0.50 -18.97
C ASN A 118 -7.52 -1.54 -18.04
N VAL A 119 -7.76 -1.22 -16.76
CA VAL A 119 -8.55 -2.09 -15.87
C VAL A 119 -10.03 -2.03 -16.25
N LYS A 120 -10.54 -0.86 -16.65
CA LYS A 120 -11.91 -0.68 -17.16
C LYS A 120 -12.16 -1.50 -18.44
N GLU A 121 -11.16 -1.64 -19.31
CA GLU A 121 -11.24 -2.48 -20.51
C GLU A 121 -11.24 -3.99 -20.20
N GLN A 122 -10.54 -4.42 -19.15
CA GLN A 122 -10.54 -5.82 -18.68
C GLN A 122 -11.82 -6.20 -17.91
N LEU A 123 -12.66 -5.22 -17.58
CA LEU A 123 -13.93 -5.39 -16.88
C LEU A 123 -15.15 -5.34 -17.79
N LYS A 124 -14.99 -5.15 -19.11
CA LYS A 124 -16.05 -5.32 -20.10
C LYS A 124 -16.02 -6.73 -20.67
#